data_AF-A0A2E0UTC3-F1
#
_entry.id   AF-A0A2E0UTC3-F1
#
_cell.length_a   1.000
_cell.length_b   1.000
_cell.length_c   1.000
_cell.angle_alpha   90.00
_cell.angle_beta   90.00
_cell.angle_gamma   90.00
#
_symmetry.space_group_name_H-M   'P 1'
#
loop_
_entity.id
_entity.type
_entity.pdbx_description
1 polymer ?
#
loop_
_entity_poly.entity_id
_entity_poly.type
_entity_poly.pdbx_seq_one_letter_code
_entity_poly.pdbx_strand_id
1 'polypeptide(L)'
;MKIYQTASEVIGKSEVAVVVFTHGDHFYFDEQTGVGQSGNWVVDPEMVEGMDKIIVYYRADGDGTNHIFLGTYAGYYKSPEPRRYIIRFHSIKKVGTTPNNWFNFGNGSQSPVCYVAGK
;
A
#
# COMPACT_ATOMS: atom_id res chain seq x y z
N MET A 1 18.01 -4.30 6.23
CA MET A 1 16.61 -4.19 5.74
C MET A 1 15.68 -4.67 6.84
N LYS A 2 14.61 -3.94 7.17
CA LYS A 2 13.73 -4.27 8.31
C LYS A 2 12.72 -5.36 7.92
N ILE A 3 12.37 -6.23 8.86
CA ILE A 3 11.32 -7.24 8.71
C ILE A 3 10.11 -6.77 9.50
N TYR A 4 8.95 -6.72 8.84
CA TYR A 4 7.68 -6.33 9.46
C TYR A 4 6.77 -7.55 9.61
N GLN A 5 6.10 -7.68 10.75
CA GLN A 5 5.12 -8.74 10.95
C GLN A 5 3.74 -8.31 10.47
N THR A 6 3.40 -7.04 10.66
CA THR A 6 2.08 -6.48 10.30
C THR A 6 2.22 -5.12 9.63
N ALA A 7 1.21 -4.71 8.85
CA ALA A 7 1.19 -3.40 8.21
C ALA A 7 1.22 -2.24 9.23
N SER A 8 0.61 -2.41 10.40
CA SER A 8 0.61 -1.39 11.47
C SER A 8 2.00 -1.07 12.04
N GLU A 9 2.97 -1.98 11.91
CA GLU A 9 4.36 -1.74 12.38
C GLU A 9 5.18 -0.87 11.41
N VAL A 10 4.66 -0.61 10.22
CA VAL A 10 5.33 0.13 9.15
C VAL A 10 5.25 1.65 9.38
N ILE A 11 4.20 2.12 10.06
CA ILE A 11 3.85 3.53 10.26
C ILE A 11 3.88 3.92 11.74
N GLY A 12 3.91 5.22 12.04
CA GLY A 12 3.91 5.75 13.41
C GLY A 12 2.55 5.63 14.11
N LYS A 13 2.55 5.65 15.44
CA LYS A 13 1.37 5.47 16.32
C LYS A 13 0.17 6.39 16.04
N SER A 14 0.41 7.57 15.48
CA SER A 14 -0.63 8.56 15.16
C SER A 14 -0.97 8.59 13.68
N GLU A 15 -0.36 7.74 12.86
CA GLU A 15 -0.58 7.70 11.42
C GLU A 15 -1.59 6.60 11.06
N VAL A 16 -2.39 6.89 10.04
CA VAL A 16 -3.26 5.91 9.38
C VAL A 16 -2.81 5.67 7.94
N ALA A 17 -2.99 4.44 7.47
CA ALA A 17 -2.57 4.05 6.13
C ALA A 17 -3.60 3.22 5.40
N VAL A 18 -3.72 3.47 4.10
CA VAL A 18 -4.26 2.50 3.16
C VAL A 18 -3.15 1.52 2.78
N VAL A 19 -3.48 0.23 2.83
CA VAL A 19 -2.56 -0.86 2.50
C VAL A 19 -3.08 -1.55 1.26
N VAL A 20 -2.25 -1.66 0.22
CA VAL A 20 -2.61 -2.32 -1.03
C VAL A 20 -1.70 -3.51 -1.30
N PHE A 21 -2.28 -4.60 -1.79
CA PHE A 21 -1.57 -5.78 -2.25
C PHE A 21 -1.56 -5.81 -3.78
N THR A 22 -0.36 -5.80 -4.36
CA THR A 22 -0.16 -5.90 -5.82
C THR A 22 0.98 -6.86 -6.18
N HIS A 23 0.86 -7.47 -7.35
CA HIS A 23 1.94 -8.19 -8.05
C HIS A 23 2.75 -7.28 -8.98
N GLY A 24 2.40 -5.99 -9.06
CA GLY A 24 3.05 -4.99 -9.92
C GLY A 24 2.12 -4.40 -10.95
N ASP A 25 0.98 -5.04 -11.20
CA ASP A 25 -0.03 -4.54 -12.13
C ASP A 25 -0.48 -3.15 -11.71
N HIS A 26 -0.32 -2.21 -12.65
CA HIS A 26 -0.68 -0.80 -12.51
C HIS A 26 0.01 -0.05 -11.35
N PHE A 27 1.06 -0.62 -10.77
CA PHE A 27 1.88 0.05 -9.75
C PHE A 27 3.09 0.70 -10.41
N TYR A 28 3.11 2.02 -10.43
CA TYR A 28 4.18 2.80 -11.07
C TYR A 28 4.61 3.94 -10.18
N PHE A 29 5.91 4.19 -10.13
CA PHE A 29 6.47 5.36 -9.48
C PHE A 29 7.80 5.73 -10.12
N ASP A 30 8.11 7.02 -10.07
CA ASP A 30 9.41 7.54 -10.45
C ASP A 30 10.42 7.27 -9.33
N GLU A 31 11.52 6.60 -9.64
CA GLU A 31 12.50 6.17 -8.63
C GLU A 31 13.30 7.33 -8.02
N GLN A 32 13.38 8.49 -8.70
CA GLN A 32 14.15 9.65 -8.22
C GLN A 32 13.33 10.49 -7.23
N THR A 33 12.04 10.65 -7.49
CA THR A 33 11.12 11.52 -6.73
C THR A 33 10.21 10.73 -5.79
N GLY A 34 10.00 9.44 -6.05
CA GLY A 34 9.05 8.59 -5.35
C GLY A 34 7.58 8.98 -5.60
N VAL A 35 7.31 9.82 -6.61
CA VAL A 35 5.94 10.18 -7.02
C VAL A 35 5.38 9.06 -7.88
N GLY A 36 4.13 8.68 -7.63
CA GLY A 36 3.52 7.60 -8.38
C GLY A 36 2.06 7.36 -8.05
N GLN A 37 1.61 6.19 -8.49
CA GLN A 37 0.25 5.73 -8.32
C GLN A 37 0.22 4.21 -8.16
N SER A 38 -0.82 3.73 -7.49
CA SER A 38 -1.11 2.30 -7.35
C SER A 38 -2.15 1.84 -8.39
N GLY A 39 -2.58 0.58 -8.30
CA GLY A 39 -3.54 0.01 -9.24
C GLY A 39 -4.98 0.49 -9.10
N ASN A 40 -5.89 -0.25 -9.73
CA ASN A 40 -7.33 0.04 -9.75
C ASN A 40 -8.04 -0.66 -8.59
N TRP A 41 -8.34 0.08 -7.53
CA TRP A 41 -8.85 -0.49 -6.29
C TRP A 41 -10.33 -0.21 -6.07
N VAL A 42 -11.05 -1.24 -5.58
CA VAL A 42 -12.37 -1.02 -4.99
C VAL A 42 -12.14 -0.50 -3.57
N VAL A 43 -12.26 0.81 -3.40
CA VAL A 43 -12.12 1.49 -2.11
C VAL A 43 -13.31 2.41 -1.88
N ASP A 44 -13.58 2.68 -0.62
CA ASP A 44 -14.48 3.74 -0.20
C ASP A 44 -13.70 5.07 -0.23
N PRO A 45 -14.11 6.04 -1.07
CA PRO A 45 -13.45 7.34 -1.15
C PRO A 45 -13.40 8.08 0.19
N GLU A 46 -14.45 8.02 1.00
CA GLU A 46 -14.52 8.72 2.29
C GLU A 46 -13.49 8.16 3.28
N MET A 47 -13.27 6.84 3.23
CA MET A 47 -12.24 6.19 4.04
C MET A 47 -10.83 6.54 3.57
N VAL A 48 -10.61 6.60 2.25
CA VAL A 48 -9.26 6.78 1.71
C VAL A 48 -8.79 8.23 1.77
N GLU A 49 -9.70 9.21 1.80
CA GLU A 49 -9.36 10.65 1.83
C GLU A 49 -8.65 11.07 3.13
N GLY A 50 -8.92 10.38 4.24
CA GLY A 50 -8.31 10.64 5.55
C GLY A 50 -6.99 9.94 5.83
N MET A 51 -6.32 9.36 4.82
CA MET A 51 -5.10 8.57 5.01
C MET A 51 -3.83 9.43 5.00
N ASP A 52 -2.89 9.13 5.89
CA ASP A 52 -1.57 9.80 5.92
C ASP A 52 -0.58 9.11 4.98
N LYS A 53 -0.65 7.78 4.92
CA LYS A 53 0.33 6.93 4.25
C LYS A 53 -0.33 5.94 3.29
N ILE A 54 0.47 5.47 2.35
CA ILE A 54 0.21 4.24 1.61
C ILE A 54 1.29 3.21 1.94
N ILE A 55 0.85 1.99 2.25
CA ILE A 55 1.73 0.83 2.33
C ILE A 55 1.43 -0.06 1.12
N VAL A 56 2.47 -0.37 0.34
CA VAL A 56 2.34 -1.33 -0.76
C VAL A 56 3.00 -2.63 -0.35
N TYR A 57 2.20 -3.67 -0.19
CA TYR A 57 2.65 -5.05 -0.16
C TYR A 57 2.86 -5.49 -1.60
N TYR A 58 4.12 -5.55 -2.01
CA TYR A 58 4.51 -5.92 -3.36
C TYR A 58 5.07 -7.34 -3.37
N ARG A 59 4.40 -8.25 -4.08
CA ARG A 59 4.89 -9.60 -4.30
C ARG A 59 5.42 -9.70 -5.73
N ALA A 60 6.74 -9.71 -5.89
CA ALA A 60 7.34 -9.96 -7.18
C ALA A 60 7.20 -11.44 -7.53
N ASP A 61 6.86 -11.74 -8.78
CA ASP A 61 6.87 -13.10 -9.27
C ASP A 61 8.32 -13.59 -9.36
N GLY A 62 8.64 -14.70 -8.69
CA GLY A 62 9.92 -15.42 -8.84
C GLY A 62 10.92 -15.34 -7.68
N ASP A 63 10.90 -14.31 -6.83
CA ASP A 63 11.85 -14.20 -5.70
C ASP A 63 11.30 -14.70 -4.35
N GLY A 64 10.01 -15.05 -4.31
CA GLY A 64 9.32 -15.53 -3.11
C GLY A 64 9.28 -14.52 -1.95
N THR A 65 9.66 -13.26 -2.20
CA THR A 65 9.84 -12.23 -1.18
C THR A 65 8.73 -11.19 -1.28
N ASN A 66 8.08 -10.91 -0.16
CA ASN A 66 7.10 -9.83 -0.08
C ASN A 66 7.80 -8.54 0.34
N HIS A 67 7.90 -7.60 -0.59
CA HIS A 67 8.53 -6.30 -0.37
C HIS A 67 7.51 -5.31 0.16
N ILE A 68 7.93 -4.51 1.14
CA ILE A 68 7.09 -3.48 1.73
C ILE A 68 7.61 -2.12 1.29
N PHE A 69 6.76 -1.37 0.59
CA PHE A 69 6.99 0.03 0.28
C PHE A 69 6.10 0.91 1.15
N LEU A 70 6.62 2.08 1.50
CA LEU A 70 5.90 3.09 2.25
C LEU A 70 6.02 4.42 1.50
N GLY A 71 4.89 5.09 1.28
CA GLY A 71 4.81 6.43 0.71
C GLY A 71 3.87 7.31 1.50
N THR A 72 3.88 8.60 1.18
CA THR A 72 2.89 9.56 1.70
C THR A 72 1.70 9.59 0.77
N TYR A 73 0.51 9.47 1.33
CA TYR A 73 -0.73 9.52 0.56
C TYR A 73 -0.91 10.91 -0.06
N ALA A 74 -1.36 10.96 -1.31
CA ALA A 74 -1.45 12.21 -2.08
C ALA A 74 -2.80 12.34 -2.84
N GLY A 75 -3.85 11.70 -2.33
CA GLY A 75 -5.18 11.69 -2.92
C GLY A 75 -5.45 10.49 -3.82
N TYR A 76 -6.59 10.53 -4.50
CA TYR A 76 -7.02 9.51 -5.46
C TYR A 76 -7.70 10.15 -6.68
N TYR A 77 -7.89 9.37 -7.74
CA TYR A 77 -8.77 9.73 -8.85
C TYR A 77 -9.58 8.52 -9.31
N LYS A 78 -10.67 8.76 -10.03
CA LYS A 78 -11.52 7.70 -10.58
C LYS A 78 -10.75 6.91 -11.64
N SER A 79 -10.76 5.58 -11.50
CA SER A 79 -10.29 4.69 -12.54
C SER A 79 -11.25 4.72 -13.74
N PRO A 80 -10.77 4.46 -14.97
CA PRO A 80 -11.64 4.12 -16.10
C PRO A 80 -12.51 2.88 -15.82
N GLU A 81 -12.07 2.00 -14.92
CA GLU A 81 -12.86 0.84 -14.48
C GLU A 81 -13.97 1.27 -13.50
N PRO A 82 -15.23 0.83 -13.70
CA PRO A 82 -16.35 1.21 -12.85
C PRO A 82 -16.12 0.87 -11.37
N ARG A 83 -16.40 1.86 -10.50
CA ARG A 83 -16.30 1.76 -9.03
C ARG A 83 -14.88 1.51 -8.50
N ARG A 84 -13.86 1.80 -9.31
CA ARG A 84 -12.46 1.71 -8.89
C ARG A 84 -11.82 3.08 -8.82
N TYR A 85 -10.82 3.19 -7.95
CA TYR A 85 -10.03 4.40 -7.75
C TYR A 85 -8.55 4.05 -7.80
N ILE A 86 -7.77 5.00 -8.29
CA ILE A 86 -6.32 4.94 -8.34
C ILE A 86 -5.78 5.85 -7.24
N ILE A 87 -5.00 5.28 -6.32
CA ILE A 87 -4.43 6.03 -5.19
C ILE A 87 -3.08 6.60 -5.62
N ARG A 88 -2.90 7.90 -5.43
CA ARG A 88 -1.67 8.65 -5.70
C ARG A 88 -0.84 8.79 -4.44
N PHE A 89 0.47 8.87 -4.62
CA PHE A 89 1.40 9.04 -3.51
C PHE A 89 2.67 9.76 -3.94
N HIS A 90 3.44 10.20 -2.96
CA HIS A 90 4.80 10.71 -3.16
C HIS A 90 5.77 10.15 -2.13
N SER A 91 7.07 10.33 -2.39
CA SER A 91 8.16 9.88 -1.51
C SER A 91 8.07 8.38 -1.18
N ILE A 92 7.56 7.55 -2.11
CA ILE A 92 7.50 6.11 -1.91
C ILE A 92 8.91 5.51 -1.91
N LYS A 93 9.16 4.57 -1.01
CA LYS A 93 10.41 3.82 -0.98
C LYS A 93 10.22 2.43 -0.37
N LYS A 94 11.07 1.49 -0.75
CA LYS A 94 11.15 0.19 -0.08
C LYS A 94 11.68 0.38 1.35
N VAL A 95 10.91 -0.04 2.34
CA VAL A 95 11.25 0.08 3.77
C VAL A 95 11.58 -1.25 4.44
N GLY A 96 11.22 -2.37 3.80
CA GLY A 96 11.48 -3.68 4.35
C GLY A 96 10.87 -4.82 3.55
N THR A 97 10.78 -5.96 4.22
CA THR A 97 10.13 -7.17 3.71
C THR A 97 9.26 -7.80 4.79
N THR A 98 8.43 -8.77 4.42
CA THR A 98 7.68 -9.58 5.38
C THR A 98 7.65 -11.05 4.96
N PRO A 99 7.84 -12.00 5.89
CA PRO A 99 7.61 -13.41 5.62
C PRO A 99 6.10 -13.75 5.58
N ASN A 100 5.25 -12.84 6.07
CA ASN A 100 3.83 -13.10 6.20
C ASN A 100 3.11 -12.95 4.86
N ASN A 101 2.13 -13.83 4.63
CA ASN A 101 1.20 -13.68 3.52
C ASN A 101 0.32 -12.42 3.73
N TRP A 102 -0.40 -12.04 2.67
CA TRP A 102 -1.28 -10.88 2.70
C TRP A 102 -2.28 -10.91 3.87
N PHE A 103 -2.94 -12.04 4.09
CA PHE A 103 -3.95 -12.17 5.14
C PHE A 103 -3.38 -11.84 6.52
N ASN A 104 -2.23 -12.40 6.86
CA ASN A 104 -1.58 -12.16 8.16
C ASN A 104 -1.01 -10.74 8.27
N PHE A 105 -0.44 -10.21 7.18
CA PHE A 105 0.17 -8.88 7.18
C PHE A 105 -0.88 -7.75 7.22
N GLY A 106 -1.96 -7.91 6.44
CA GLY A 106 -3.07 -6.96 6.26
C GLY A 106 -4.19 -7.11 7.28
N ASN A 107 -3.89 -7.60 8.49
CA ASN A 107 -4.81 -7.71 9.63
C ASN A 107 -6.08 -8.54 9.33
N GLY A 108 -5.92 -9.68 8.66
CA GLY A 108 -7.02 -10.61 8.33
C GLY A 108 -7.86 -10.19 7.12
N SER A 109 -7.44 -9.20 6.34
CA SER A 109 -8.18 -8.78 5.14
C SER A 109 -8.12 -9.83 4.04
N GLN A 110 -9.28 -10.17 3.48
CA GLN A 110 -9.38 -10.95 2.23
C GLN A 110 -9.36 -10.05 0.99
N SER A 111 -9.73 -8.77 1.13
CA SER A 111 -9.63 -7.77 0.07
C SER A 111 -8.16 -7.42 -0.17
N PRO A 112 -7.72 -7.17 -1.42
CA PRO A 112 -6.37 -6.69 -1.72
C PRO A 112 -6.13 -5.25 -1.25
N VAL A 113 -7.11 -4.63 -0.58
CA VAL A 113 -6.97 -3.36 0.12
C VAL A 113 -7.47 -3.50 1.55
N CYS A 114 -6.75 -2.91 2.50
CA CYS A 114 -7.23 -2.71 3.87
C CYS A 114 -6.71 -1.38 4.45
N TYR A 115 -7.12 -1.07 5.67
CA TYR A 115 -6.76 0.15 6.38
C TYR A 115 -6.20 -0.21 7.75
N VAL A 116 -5.16 0.49 8.17
CA VAL A 116 -4.50 0.27 9.46
C VAL A 116 -4.17 1.59 10.15
N ALA A 117 -4.10 1.54 11.48
CA ALA A 117 -3.50 2.57 12.31
C ALA A 117 -2.18 2.05 12.89
N GLY A 118 -1.21 2.94 13.10
CA GLY A 118 0.09 2.57 13.64
C GLY A 118 0.05 2.07 15.09
N LYS A 119 1.02 1.21 15.43
CA LYS A 119 1.18 0.61 16.78
C LYS A 119 2.38 1.15 17.55
#